data_AF-A0A7Y4W2I7-F1
#
_entry.id   AF-A0A7Y4W2I7-F1
#
_cell.length_a   1.000
_cell.length_b   1.000
_cell.length_c   1.000
_cell.angle_alpha   90.00
_cell.angle_beta   90.00
_cell.angle_gamma   90.00
#
_symmetry.space_group_name_H-M   'P 1'
#
loop_
_entity.id
_entity.type
_entity.pdbx_description
1 polymer ?
#
loop_
_entity_poly.entity_id
_entity_poly.type
_entity_poly.pdbx_seq_one_letter_code
_entity_poly.pdbx_strand_id
1 'polypeptide(L)' 'MSKNEIENELRPEYDLQSLQVRKLGPGRKRFCDTVRLEPDVIAAFPNAEAVNEALRYLIEVAKRTNSLTNKVRL' A
#
# COMPACT_ATOMS: atom_id res chain seq x y z
N MET A 1 42.00 31.80 5.44
CA MET A 1 40.77 30.98 5.36
C MET A 1 40.27 31.05 3.94
N SER A 2 40.32 29.92 3.23
CA SER A 2 40.05 29.87 1.79
C SER A 2 38.55 30.04 1.52
N LYS A 3 38.22 30.75 0.45
CA LYS A 3 36.87 31.21 0.08
C LYS A 3 35.89 30.09 -0.29
N ASN A 4 36.31 28.82 -0.21
CA ASN A 4 35.63 27.69 -0.85
C ASN A 4 34.98 26.68 0.12
N GLU A 5 35.10 26.88 1.43
CA GLU A 5 34.55 25.92 2.41
C GLU A 5 33.04 26.11 2.63
N ILE A 6 32.54 27.35 2.62
CA ILE A 6 31.13 27.68 2.87
C ILE A 6 30.21 27.26 1.71
N GLU A 7 30.72 27.25 0.46
CA GLU A 7 29.94 26.85 -0.71
C GLU A 7 29.67 25.34 -0.79
N ASN A 8 30.43 24.52 -0.05
CA ASN A 8 30.28 23.07 -0.05
C ASN A 8 29.39 22.54 1.10
N GLU A 9 28.87 23.41 1.97
CA GLU A 9 27.95 23.02 3.03
C GLU A 9 26.53 22.85 2.47
N LEU A 10 25.99 21.63 2.60
CA LEU A 10 24.58 21.36 2.29
C LEU A 10 23.68 22.19 3.20
N ARG A 11 22.63 22.81 2.63
CA ARG A 11 21.62 23.50 3.44
C ARG A 11 20.90 22.49 4.36
N PRO A 12 20.45 22.89 5.56
CA PRO A 12 19.82 21.99 6.52
C PRO A 12 18.61 21.22 5.99
N GLU A 13 17.89 21.76 5.00
CA GLU A 13 16.74 21.11 4.38
C GLU A 13 17.13 19.88 3.53
N TYR A 14 18.41 19.74 3.19
CA TYR A 14 18.96 18.61 2.45
C TYR A 14 19.66 17.59 3.35
N ASP A 15 19.24 17.43 4.61
CA ASP A 15 19.71 16.35 5.49
C ASP A 15 19.11 14.99 5.08
N LEU A 16 19.86 14.28 4.24
CA LEU A 16 19.50 12.94 3.76
C LEU A 16 19.76 11.85 4.82
N GLN A 17 20.41 12.14 5.95
CA GLN A 17 20.73 11.15 6.99
C GLN A 17 19.49 10.65 7.74
N SER A 18 18.44 11.47 7.79
CA SER A 18 17.15 11.14 8.40
C SER A 18 16.28 10.22 7.53
N LEU A 19 16.61 10.05 6.25
CA LEU A 19 15.81 9.28 5.31
C LEU A 19 16.01 7.77 5.50
N GLN A 20 14.90 7.05 5.66
CA GLN A 20 14.93 5.59 5.66
C GLN A 20 15.19 5.06 4.24
N VAL A 21 16.44 4.64 3.98
CA VAL A 21 16.79 3.98 2.72
C VAL A 21 16.25 2.56 2.72
N ARG A 22 15.37 2.22 1.76
CA ARG A 22 14.90 0.84 1.54
C ARG A 22 15.42 0.31 0.21
N LYS A 23 16.26 -0.73 0.27
CA LYS A 23 16.82 -1.36 -0.93
C LYS A 23 15.71 -2.00 -1.76
N LEU A 24 15.48 -1.45 -2.95
CA LEU A 24 14.62 -2.07 -3.95
C LEU A 24 15.50 -3.05 -4.75
N GLY A 25 15.19 -4.35 -4.68
CA GLY A 25 15.99 -5.39 -5.37
C GLY A 25 16.12 -5.14 -6.88
N PRO A 26 17.18 -5.66 -7.52
CA PRO A 26 17.42 -5.45 -8.95
C PRO A 26 16.19 -5.88 -9.78
N GLY A 27 15.74 -5.01 -10.68
CA GLY A 27 14.61 -5.26 -11.59
C GLY A 27 13.25 -4.73 -11.14
N ARG A 28 13.08 -4.23 -9.91
CA ARG A 28 11.83 -3.58 -9.49
C ARG A 28 11.79 -2.12 -9.93
N LYS A 29 10.95 -1.81 -10.93
CA LYS A 29 10.70 -0.44 -11.43
C LYS A 29 9.61 0.31 -10.66
N ARG A 30 8.77 -0.40 -9.91
CA ARG A 30 7.65 0.16 -9.15
C ARG A 30 7.44 -0.63 -7.86
N PHE A 31 6.91 0.03 -6.85
CA PHE A 31 6.29 -0.67 -5.72
C PHE A 31 5.11 -1.47 -6.27
N CYS A 32 4.94 -2.72 -5.81
CA CYS A 32 3.75 -3.51 -6.10
C CYS A 32 2.49 -2.69 -5.74
N ASP A 33 1.38 -2.87 -6.46
CA ASP A 33 0.09 -2.26 -6.14
C ASP A 33 -0.33 -2.69 -4.71
N THR A 34 0.08 -1.89 -3.74
CA THR A 34 -0.04 -2.21 -2.31
C THR A 34 -1.28 -1.53 -1.79
N VAL A 35 -2.22 -2.32 -1.25
CA VAL A 35 -3.40 -1.80 -0.58
C VAL A 35 -3.10 -1.70 0.90
N ARG A 36 -3.27 -0.51 1.48
CA ARG A 36 -3.14 -0.31 2.93
C ARG A 36 -4.43 -0.74 3.61
N LEU A 37 -4.30 -1.62 4.60
CA LEU A 37 -5.39 -2.06 5.46
C LEU A 37 -5.36 -1.26 6.77
N GLU A 38 -6.53 -1.06 7.36
CA GLU A 38 -6.66 -0.43 8.68
C GLU A 38 -6.22 -1.40 9.81
N PRO A 39 -5.79 -0.89 10.98
CA PRO A 39 -5.22 -1.71 12.05
C PRO A 39 -6.14 -2.81 12.59
N ASP A 40 -7.44 -2.54 12.64
CA ASP A 40 -8.47 -3.48 13.04
C ASP A 40 -8.59 -4.66 12.05
N VAL A 41 -8.53 -4.38 10.75
CA VAL A 41 -8.55 -5.40 9.70
C VAL A 41 -7.30 -6.26 9.76
N ILE A 42 -6.13 -5.65 10.00
CA ILE A 42 -4.87 -6.38 10.17
C ILE A 42 -4.93 -7.30 11.39
N ALA A 43 -5.54 -6.85 12.49
CA ALA A 43 -5.70 -7.67 13.69
C ALA A 43 -6.69 -8.83 13.48
N ALA A 44 -7.69 -8.65 12.62
CA ALA A 44 -8.72 -9.64 12.35
C ALA A 44 -8.27 -10.75 11.38
N PHE A 45 -7.33 -10.46 10.46
CA PHE A 45 -6.90 -11.39 9.41
C PHE A 45 -5.42 -11.76 9.53
N PRO A 46 -5.07 -13.06 9.53
CA PRO A 46 -3.68 -13.50 9.73
C PRO A 46 -2.76 -13.20 8.54
N ASN A 47 -3.31 -13.11 7.32
CA ASN A 47 -2.54 -12.84 6.10
C ASN A 47 -3.42 -12.26 4.97
N ALA A 48 -2.78 -11.86 3.87
CA ALA A 48 -3.45 -11.31 2.69
C ALA A 48 -4.37 -12.33 1.97
N GLU A 49 -4.07 -13.63 2.05
CA GLU A 49 -4.91 -14.67 1.45
C GLU A 49 -6.27 -14.74 2.13
N ALA A 50 -6.30 -14.71 3.47
CA ALA A 50 -7.53 -14.69 4.26
C ALA A 50 -8.40 -13.46 3.96
N VAL A 51 -7.79 -12.28 3.80
CA VAL A 51 -8.50 -11.05 3.39
C VAL A 51 -9.13 -11.22 2.01
N ASN A 52 -8.37 -11.73 1.04
CA ASN A 52 -8.84 -11.89 -0.33
C ASN A 52 -9.99 -12.90 -0.44
N GLU A 53 -9.92 -14.02 0.29
CA GLU A 53 -10.99 -15.01 0.32
C GLU A 53 -12.29 -14.42 0.93
N ALA A 54 -12.18 -13.66 2.02
CA ALA A 54 -13.33 -12.98 2.61
C ALA A 54 -13.98 -11.99 1.63
N LEU A 55 -13.18 -11.18 0.93
CA LEU A 55 -13.69 -10.23 -0.07
C LEU A 55 -14.32 -10.94 -1.27
N ARG A 56 -13.74 -12.04 -1.75
CA ARG A 56 -14.31 -12.86 -2.83
C ARG A 56 -15.67 -13.44 -2.43
N TYR A 57 -15.78 -13.97 -1.21
CA TYR A 57 -17.03 -14.48 -0.68
C TYR A 57 -18.10 -13.38 -0.63
N LEU A 58 -17.76 -12.17 -0.16
CA LEU A 58 -18.68 -11.04 -0.12
C LEU A 58 -19.16 -10.64 -1.53
N ILE A 59 -18.26 -10.63 -2.51
CA ILE A 59 -18.61 -10.39 -3.92
C ILE A 59 -19.59 -11.46 -4.42
N GLU A 60 -19.38 -12.73 -4.07
CA GLU A 60 -20.28 -13.82 -4.47
C GLU A 60 -21.68 -13.64 -3.87
N VAL A 61 -21.76 -13.35 -2.57
CA VAL A 61 -23.03 -13.06 -1.89
C VAL A 61 -23.74 -11.89 -2.56
N ALA A 62 -23.03 -10.78 -2.81
CA ALA A 62 -23.59 -9.60 -3.48
C ALA A 62 -24.10 -9.90 -4.91
N LYS A 63 -23.40 -10.76 -5.66
CA LYS A 63 -23.87 -11.20 -6.98
C LYS A 63 -25.15 -12.02 -6.88
N ARG A 64 -25.25 -12.93 -5.91
CA ARG A 64 -26.44 -13.74 -5.67
C ARG A 64 -27.63 -12.87 -5.28
N THR A 65 -27.46 -11.91 -4.38
CA THR A 65 -28.54 -11.00 -3.99
C THR A 65 -29.01 -10.14 -5.16
N ASN A 66 -28.09 -9.58 -5.96
CA ASN A 66 -28.48 -8.81 -7.15
C ASN A 66 -29.21 -9.66 -8.20
N SER A 67 -28.79 -10.92 -8.37
CA SER A 67 -29.48 -11.87 -9.26
C SER A 67 -30.90 -12.19 -8.76
N LEU A 68 -31.08 -12.37 -7.44
CA LEU A 68 -32.39 -12.60 -6.82
C LEU A 68 -33.30 -11.38 -6.94
N THR A 69 -32.80 -10.17 -6.73
CA THR A 69 -33.58 -8.94 -6.89
C THR A 69 -34.00 -8.69 -8.34
N ASN A 70 -33.15 -9.05 -9.30
CA ASN A 70 -33.50 -8.94 -10.72
C ASN A 70 -34.51 -10.01 -11.15
N LYS A 71 -34.47 -11.23 -10.58
CA LYS A 71 -35.46 -12.28 -10.82
C LYS A 71 -36.84 -11.98 -10.24
N VAL A 72 -36.91 -11.33 -9.07
CA VAL A 72 -38.19 -10.93 -8.44
C VAL A 72 -38.89 -9.80 -9.20
N ARG A 73 -38.14 -9.06 -10.02
CA ARG A 73 -38.63 -7.92 -10.80
C ARG A 73 -39.14 -8.30 -12.20
N LEU A 74 -39.02 -9.57 -12.60
CA LEU A 74 -39.52 -10.15 -13.86
C LEU A 74 -40.79 -10.95 -13.57
#